data_AF-A0A7R8HE96-F1
#
_entry.id   AF-A0A7R8HE96-F1
#
_cell.length_a   1.000
_cell.length_b   1.000
_cell.length_c   1.000
_cell.angle_alpha   90.00
_cell.angle_beta   90.00
_cell.angle_gamma   90.00
#
_symmetry.space_group_name_H-M   'P 1'
#
loop_
_entity.id
_entity.type
_entity.pdbx_description
1 polymer ?
#
loop_
_entity_poly.entity_id
_entity_poly.type
_entity_poly.pdbx_seq_one_letter_code
_entity_poly.pdbx_strand_id
1 'polypeptide(L)'
;MFTRTQFAADRGGYFPEVKANPEKYILKRRPEFRDWLKMLRQNGKFLYVITGSHYDFASHVASYALGEDWKELFDIVIFFCKKAFFFVENPSLLALGRSKKEIESFRGWEDLETGEYYSQGNGEL
;
A
#
# COMPACT_ATOMS: atom_id res chain seq x y z
N MET A 1 6.18 -15.95 -14.47
CA MET A 1 5.22 -14.82 -14.54
C MET A 1 4.81 -14.46 -13.11
N PHE A 2 5.01 -13.21 -12.67
CA PHE A 2 4.55 -12.76 -11.35
C PHE A 2 3.03 -12.64 -11.35
N THR A 3 2.35 -13.32 -10.42
CA THR A 3 0.90 -13.17 -10.22
C THR A 3 0.64 -12.54 -8.87
N ARG A 4 -0.34 -11.64 -8.80
CA ARG A 4 -0.72 -10.88 -7.59
C ARG A 4 -1.01 -11.73 -6.35
N THR A 5 -1.26 -13.02 -6.52
CA THR A 5 -1.55 -13.99 -5.45
C THR A 5 -0.31 -14.74 -4.92
N GLN A 6 0.88 -14.53 -5.48
CA GLN A 6 2.06 -15.34 -5.12
C GLN A 6 2.51 -15.18 -3.68
N PHE A 7 2.35 -13.99 -3.11
CA PHE A 7 2.66 -13.77 -1.70
C PHE A 7 1.66 -14.50 -0.78
N ALA A 8 0.35 -14.38 -1.03
CA ALA A 8 -0.66 -15.14 -0.31
C ALA A 8 -0.53 -16.67 -0.50
N ALA A 9 -0.12 -17.13 -1.69
CA ALA A 9 -0.03 -18.54 -2.04
C ALA A 9 1.32 -19.20 -1.70
N ASP A 10 2.25 -18.46 -1.07
CA ASP A 10 3.59 -18.92 -0.70
C ASP A 10 4.33 -19.65 -1.84
N ARG A 11 4.23 -19.10 -3.06
CA ARG A 11 4.86 -19.69 -4.25
C ARG A 11 6.25 -19.11 -4.51
N GLY A 12 7.18 -19.99 -4.91
CA GLY A 12 8.56 -19.65 -5.21
C GLY A 12 9.44 -19.54 -3.96
N GLY A 13 10.69 -19.12 -4.10
CA GLY A 13 11.60 -18.96 -2.94
C GLY A 13 11.53 -17.59 -2.28
N TYR A 14 11.30 -16.54 -3.07
CA TYR A 14 11.40 -15.15 -2.60
C TYR A 14 10.34 -14.77 -1.55
N PHE A 15 9.05 -14.92 -1.86
CA PHE A 15 7.99 -14.48 -0.95
C PHE A 15 7.90 -15.30 0.35
N PRO A 16 8.01 -16.63 0.33
CA PRO A 16 8.02 -17.41 1.57
C PRO A 16 9.20 -17.03 2.48
N GLU A 17 10.39 -16.82 1.91
CA GLU A 17 11.58 -16.46 2.69
C GLU A 17 11.47 -15.05 3.30
N VAL A 18 10.95 -14.07 2.54
CA VAL A 18 10.68 -12.72 3.10
C VAL A 18 9.61 -12.78 4.19
N LYS A 19 8.57 -13.61 4.03
CA LYS A 19 7.49 -13.75 5.02
C LYS A 19 7.98 -14.40 6.31
N ALA A 20 8.84 -15.42 6.19
CA ALA A 20 9.36 -16.19 7.32
C ALA A 20 10.50 -15.47 8.06
N ASN A 21 11.36 -14.74 7.33
CA ASN A 21 12.57 -14.11 7.85
C ASN A 21 12.66 -12.61 7.44
N PRO A 22 11.64 -11.78 7.77
CA PRO A 22 11.57 -10.40 7.31
C PRO A 22 12.77 -9.55 7.76
N GLU A 23 13.39 -9.83 8.90
CA GLU A 23 14.57 -9.14 9.43
C GLU A 23 15.79 -9.19 8.49
N LYS A 24 15.87 -10.22 7.64
CA LYS A 24 16.97 -10.35 6.68
C LYS A 24 16.83 -9.41 5.49
N TYR A 25 15.61 -8.96 5.19
CA TYR A 25 15.28 -8.26 3.93
C TYR A 25 14.67 -6.89 4.14
N ILE A 26 14.08 -6.64 5.31
CA ILE A 26 13.30 -5.44 5.60
C ILE A 26 13.93 -4.73 6.79
N LEU A 27 14.39 -3.50 6.55
CA LEU A 27 14.93 -2.66 7.61
C LEU A 27 13.78 -2.07 8.45
N LYS A 28 13.73 -2.43 9.74
CA LYS A 28 12.86 -1.73 10.71
C LYS A 28 13.25 -0.27 10.80
N ARG A 29 12.24 0.61 10.75
CA ARG A 29 12.47 2.03 10.94
C ARG A 29 12.60 2.33 12.43
N ARG A 30 13.44 3.31 12.73
CA ARG A 30 13.56 3.80 14.10
C ARG A 30 12.26 4.52 14.50
N PRO A 31 11.88 4.53 15.79
CA PRO A 31 10.63 5.14 16.24
C PRO A 31 10.42 6.59 15.78
N GLU A 32 11.51 7.36 15.70
CA GLU A 32 11.50 8.78 15.32
C GLU A 32 10.96 9.01 13.89
N PHE A 33 11.08 8.00 13.02
CA PHE A 33 10.48 8.08 11.68
C PHE A 33 8.96 8.10 11.75
N ARG A 34 8.36 7.31 12.65
CA ARG A 34 6.90 7.32 12.86
C ARG A 34 6.48 8.64 13.49
N ASP A 35 7.24 9.14 14.45
CA ASP A 35 6.95 10.43 15.09
C ASP A 35 6.99 11.57 14.07
N TRP A 36 7.93 11.52 13.13
CA TRP A 36 7.98 12.47 12.03
C TRP A 36 6.75 12.40 11.12
N LEU A 37 6.29 11.19 10.73
CA LEU A 37 5.06 11.04 9.94
C LEU A 37 3.83 11.59 10.69
N LYS A 38 3.72 11.29 12.00
CA LYS A 38 2.65 11.81 12.84
C LYS A 38 2.71 13.34 12.94
N MET A 39 3.89 13.91 13.12
CA MET A 39 4.12 15.35 13.16
C MET A 39 3.71 16.01 11.83
N LEU A 40 4.02 15.42 10.68
CA LEU A 40 3.59 15.94 9.38
C LEU A 40 2.06 16.01 9.30
N ARG A 41 1.35 14.94 9.68
CA ARG A 41 -0.13 14.92 9.69
C ARG A 41 -0.72 15.94 10.66
N GLN A 42 -0.17 16.04 11.87
CA GLN A 42 -0.59 17.04 12.86
C GLN A 42 -0.41 18.48 12.36
N ASN A 43 0.57 18.72 11.49
CA ASN A 43 0.78 20.01 10.82
C ASN A 43 0.00 20.16 9.50
N GLY A 44 -1.06 19.38 9.31
CA GLY A 44 -1.97 19.49 8.17
C GLY A 44 -1.41 18.96 6.85
N LYS A 45 -0.35 18.14 6.87
CA LYS A 45 0.12 17.46 5.65
C LYS A 45 -0.72 16.21 5.42
N PHE A 46 -1.22 16.09 4.19
CA PHE A 46 -1.89 14.90 3.71
C PHE A 46 -0.85 13.90 3.19
N LEU A 47 -0.79 12.72 3.80
CA LEU A 47 0.20 11.69 3.49
C LEU A 47 -0.43 10.52 2.77
N TYR A 48 0.17 10.09 1.68
CA TYR A 48 -0.31 8.95 0.92
C TYR A 48 0.82 7.97 0.56
N VAL A 49 0.46 6.70 0.37
CA VAL A 49 1.35 5.66 -0.14
C VAL A 49 0.79 5.13 -1.46
N ILE A 50 1.62 5.11 -2.50
CA ILE A 50 1.27 4.57 -3.83
C ILE A 50 2.29 3.49 -4.20
N THR A 51 1.86 2.24 -4.15
CA THR A 51 2.72 1.08 -4.39
C THR A 51 2.21 0.19 -5.51
N GLY A 52 3.13 -0.36 -6.31
CA GLY A 52 2.79 -1.38 -7.31
C GLY A 52 2.64 -2.78 -6.73
N SER A 53 2.99 -2.96 -5.45
CA SER A 53 2.82 -4.20 -4.73
C SER A 53 1.36 -4.46 -4.41
N HIS A 54 0.94 -5.72 -4.46
CA HIS A 54 -0.38 -6.13 -4.00
C HIS A 54 -0.51 -5.93 -2.47
N TYR A 55 -1.75 -5.80 -2.00
CA TYR A 55 -2.10 -5.45 -0.62
C TYR A 55 -1.36 -6.30 0.42
N ASP A 56 -1.31 -7.62 0.19
CA ASP A 56 -0.79 -8.60 1.14
C ASP A 56 0.72 -8.44 1.37
N PHE A 57 1.51 -8.36 0.30
CA PHE A 57 2.95 -8.16 0.38
C PHE A 57 3.29 -6.78 0.94
N ALA A 58 2.64 -5.72 0.43
CA ALA A 58 2.88 -4.36 0.89
C ALA A 58 2.55 -4.20 2.38
N SER A 59 1.43 -4.78 2.83
CA SER A 59 1.03 -4.74 4.23
C SER A 59 2.01 -5.53 5.11
N HIS A 60 2.50 -6.68 4.67
CA HIS A 60 3.50 -7.43 5.43
C HIS A 60 4.79 -6.62 5.61
N VAL A 61 5.28 -6.00 4.53
CA VAL A 61 6.48 -5.15 4.58
C VAL A 61 6.30 -3.95 5.51
N ALA A 62 5.18 -3.24 5.35
CA ALA A 62 4.91 -2.04 6.15
C ALA A 62 4.68 -2.37 7.63
N SER A 63 3.97 -3.46 7.93
CA SER A 63 3.71 -3.89 9.32
C SER A 63 5.02 -4.28 10.02
N TYR A 64 5.93 -4.95 9.32
CA TYR A 64 7.24 -5.25 9.89
C TYR A 64 8.12 -3.99 10.07
N ALA A 65 8.15 -3.11 9.06
CA ALA A 65 9.04 -1.95 9.03
C ALA A 65 8.59 -0.82 9.95
N LEU A 66 7.27 -0.63 10.08
CA LEU A 66 6.66 0.50 10.77
C LEU A 66 5.80 0.05 11.96
N GLY A 67 5.33 -1.18 12.05
CA GLY A 67 4.41 -1.65 13.10
C GLY A 67 3.02 -1.97 12.54
N GLU A 68 2.24 -2.80 13.24
CA GLU A 68 0.93 -3.30 12.76
C GLU A 68 -0.09 -2.19 12.47
N ASP A 69 0.00 -1.07 13.18
CA ASP A 69 -0.86 0.11 13.04
C ASP A 69 -0.37 1.09 11.95
N TRP A 70 0.60 0.70 11.10
CA TRP A 70 1.26 1.61 10.14
C TRP A 70 0.30 2.40 9.25
N LYS A 71 -0.89 1.85 8.98
CA LYS A 71 -1.90 2.49 8.14
C LYS A 71 -2.43 3.78 8.75
N GLU A 72 -2.44 3.88 10.09
CA GLU A 72 -2.80 5.10 10.83
C GLU A 72 -1.79 6.23 10.63
N LEU A 73 -0.63 5.95 10.01
CA LEU A 73 0.37 6.97 9.68
C LEU A 73 0.10 7.66 8.35
N PHE A 74 -0.87 7.19 7.56
CA PHE A 74 -1.20 7.72 6.24
C PHE A 74 -2.69 8.02 6.12
N ASP A 75 -3.03 9.02 5.31
CA ASP A 75 -4.41 9.36 5.00
C ASP A 75 -4.97 8.41 3.94
N ILE A 76 -4.16 8.06 2.93
CA ILE A 76 -4.56 7.16 1.83
C ILE A 76 -3.46 6.15 1.53
N VAL A 77 -3.87 4.91 1.25
CA VAL A 77 -2.96 3.90 0.67
C VAL A 77 -3.56 3.30 -0.60
N ILE A 78 -2.82 3.40 -1.69
CA ILE A 78 -3.16 2.83 -2.99
C ILE A 78 -2.17 1.71 -3.31
N PHE A 79 -2.69 0.50 -3.41
CA PHE A 79 -1.96 -0.73 -3.71
C PHE A 79 -2.06 -1.06 -5.21
N PHE A 80 -1.20 -1.98 -5.65
CA PHE A 80 -1.21 -2.54 -7.00
C PHE A 80 -1.32 -1.50 -8.13
N CYS A 81 -0.73 -0.32 -7.91
CA CYS A 81 -0.62 0.72 -8.93
C CYS A 81 0.30 0.19 -10.03
N LYS A 82 -0.25 0.00 -11.23
CA LYS A 82 0.46 -0.57 -12.38
C LYS A 82 1.48 0.42 -12.96
N LYS A 83 2.49 0.85 -12.21
CA LYS A 83 3.55 1.74 -12.71
C LYS A 83 4.38 1.00 -13.77
N ALA A 84 4.76 1.58 -14.91
CA ALA A 84 4.55 2.95 -15.38
C ALA A 84 3.19 3.23 -16.07
N PHE A 85 2.39 2.20 -16.37
CA PHE A 85 1.05 2.33 -16.97
C PHE A 85 0.13 3.27 -16.20
N PHE A 86 0.31 3.37 -14.89
CA PHE A 86 -0.33 4.36 -14.03
C PHE A 86 -0.25 5.79 -14.60
N PHE A 87 0.84 6.18 -15.25
CA PHE A 87 1.02 7.54 -15.79
C PHE A 87 0.68 7.67 -17.28
N VAL A 88 0.23 6.58 -17.92
CA VAL A 88 0.07 6.51 -19.39
C VAL A 88 -1.35 6.10 -19.79
N GLU A 89 -1.95 5.20 -19.04
CA GLU A 89 -3.35 4.80 -19.20
C GLU A 89 -4.21 5.43 -18.10
N ASN A 90 -5.52 5.45 -18.32
CA ASN A 90 -6.51 6.02 -17.40
C ASN A 90 -7.38 4.93 -16.73
N PRO A 91 -6.81 3.85 -16.12
CA PRO A 91 -7.63 2.86 -15.44
C PRO A 91 -8.28 3.46 -14.19
N SER A 92 -9.52 3.06 -13.92
CA SER A 92 -10.25 3.49 -12.74
C SER A 92 -9.54 3.06 -11.46
N LEU A 93 -9.62 3.93 -10.45
CA LEU A 93 -9.23 3.60 -9.10
C LEU A 93 -10.28 2.69 -8.48
N LEU A 94 -9.89 1.67 -7.73
CA LEU A 94 -10.82 0.72 -7.13
C LEU A 94 -10.72 0.76 -5.60
N ALA A 95 -11.83 0.93 -4.87
CA ALA A 95 -11.79 0.74 -3.42
C ALA A 95 -11.52 -0.73 -3.07
N LEU A 96 -10.66 -0.92 -2.09
CA LEU A 96 -10.43 -2.21 -1.43
C LEU A 96 -11.32 -2.27 -0.20
N GLY A 97 -12.43 -2.99 -0.31
CA GLY A 97 -13.30 -3.18 0.85
C GLY A 97 -12.65 -3.98 1.97
N ARG A 98 -13.35 -4.14 3.09
CA ARG A 98 -12.87 -4.85 4.28
C ARG A 98 -12.41 -6.29 4.01
N SER A 99 -12.96 -6.93 2.98
CA SER A 99 -12.55 -8.27 2.51
C SER A 99 -11.28 -8.28 1.65
N LYS A 100 -10.64 -7.13 1.45
CA LYS A 100 -9.46 -6.90 0.60
C LYS A 100 -9.72 -7.25 -0.87
N LYS A 101 -10.98 -7.20 -1.29
CA LYS A 101 -11.41 -7.32 -2.67
C LYS A 101 -11.71 -5.94 -3.24
N GLU A 102 -11.42 -5.77 -4.52
CA GLU A 102 -11.80 -4.59 -5.29
C GLU A 102 -13.33 -4.57 -5.42
N ILE A 103 -13.98 -3.47 -5.05
CA ILE A 103 -15.46 -3.36 -5.04
C ILE A 103 -15.93 -2.30 -6.04
N GLU A 104 -15.74 -1.02 -5.71
CA GLU A 104 -16.28 0.10 -6.47
C GLU A 104 -15.18 0.86 -7.20
N SER A 105 -15.53 1.39 -8.38
CA SER A 105 -14.61 2.18 -9.21
C SER A 105 -14.86 3.67 -9.04
N PHE A 106 -13.81 4.41 -8.69
CA PHE A 106 -13.78 5.86 -8.55
C PHE A 106 -13.05 6.50 -9.73
N ARG A 107 -13.39 7.76 -10.00
CA ARG A 107 -12.84 8.50 -11.14
C ARG A 107 -11.78 9.55 -10.76
N GLY A 108 -11.65 9.96 -9.50
CA GLY A 108 -10.61 10.93 -9.07
C GLY A 108 -10.47 11.08 -7.55
N TRP A 109 -9.59 11.99 -7.09
CA TRP A 109 -9.35 12.26 -5.64
C TRP A 109 -10.60 12.68 -4.87
N GLU A 110 -11.60 13.26 -5.54
CA GLU A 110 -12.80 13.83 -4.90
C GLU A 110 -13.59 12.76 -4.11
N ASP A 111 -13.50 11.51 -4.55
CA ASP A 111 -14.21 10.38 -3.95
C ASP A 111 -13.33 9.60 -2.95
N LEU A 112 -12.11 10.08 -2.68
CA LEU A 112 -11.18 9.43 -1.79
C LEU A 112 -11.46 9.80 -0.33
N GLU A 113 -11.69 8.79 0.50
CA GLU A 113 -11.93 8.94 1.93
C GLU A 113 -10.65 8.62 2.71
N THR A 114 -10.39 9.43 3.74
CA THR A 114 -9.26 9.23 4.63
C THR A 114 -9.47 7.95 5.46
N GLY A 115 -8.43 7.12 5.55
CA GLY A 115 -8.47 5.85 6.28
C GLY A 115 -8.94 4.67 5.43
N GLU A 116 -9.41 4.93 4.20
CA GLU A 116 -9.77 3.89 3.23
C GLU A 116 -8.58 3.50 2.34
N TYR A 117 -8.73 2.36 1.67
CA TYR A 117 -7.68 1.75 0.87
C TYR A 117 -8.14 1.52 -0.56
N TYR A 118 -7.20 1.66 -1.50
CA TYR A 118 -7.50 1.61 -2.92
C TYR A 118 -6.52 0.71 -3.67
N SER A 119 -6.89 0.36 -4.90
CA SER A 119 -6.10 -0.46 -5.81
C SER A 119 -6.11 0.17 -7.20
N GLN A 120 -5.03 0.01 -7.95
CA GLN A 120 -4.88 0.51 -9.32
C GLN A 120 -4.87 2.05 -9.40
N GLY A 121 -5.71 2.66 -10.24
CA GLY A 121 -5.72 4.11 -10.50
C GLY A 121 -4.66 4.57 -11.51
N ASN A 122 -4.56 5.89 -11.68
CA ASN A 122 -3.69 6.54 -12.65
C ASN A 122 -3.12 7.89 -12.15
N GLY A 123 -2.23 8.51 -12.92
CA GLY A 123 -1.52 9.74 -12.55
C GLY A 123 -2.33 11.02 -12.70
N GLU A 124 -3.47 10.95 -13.39
CA GLU A 124 -4.52 11.97 -13.42
C GLU A 124 -5.56 11.76 -12.30
N LEU A 125 -5.28 10.84 -11.35
CA LEU A 125 -5.98 10.80 -10.07
C LEU A 125 -6.22 12.23 -9.59
#